data_AF-A0A382SI34-F1
#
_entry.id   AF-A0A382SI34-F1
#
_cell.length_a   1.000
_cell.length_b   1.000
_cell.length_c   1.000
_cell.angle_alpha   90.00
_cell.angle_beta   90.00
_cell.angle_gamma   90.00
#
_symmetry.space_group_name_H-M   'P 1'
#
loop_
_entity.id
_entity.type
_entity.pdbx_description
1 polymer ?
#
loop_
_entity_poly.entity_id
_entity_poly.type
_entity_poly.pdbx_seq_one_letter_code
_entity_poly.pdbx_strand_id
1 'polypeptide(L)'
;MQRTFFVRTACCVVVVLIVSLVACSDRETVGDGSYETPVITSSNDYNELLALFNDWREFARPRWVEGVPDYSASAMAEQQDAAQWYHRRLAAIDESEWPVAQQIDHHLVRAEMNGLDFDHRVRRPWATNPAFYVTIFTAQSDVPAHEGPVIDGWLD
;
A
#
# COMPACT_ATOMS: atom_id res chain seq x y z
N MET A 1 20.74 -39.57 50.46
CA MET A 1 19.94 -38.34 50.58
C MET A 1 19.98 -37.56 49.25
N GLN A 2 19.60 -38.19 48.12
CA GLN A 2 19.89 -37.63 46.77
C GLN A 2 18.84 -37.97 45.69
N ARG A 3 17.79 -38.74 46.02
CA ARG A 3 16.74 -39.15 45.05
C ARG A 3 15.49 -38.26 45.06
N THR A 4 15.37 -37.36 46.04
CA THR A 4 14.20 -36.46 46.20
C THR A 4 14.38 -35.10 45.52
N PHE A 5 15.61 -34.72 45.16
CA PHE A 5 15.89 -33.45 44.49
C PHE A 5 15.56 -33.50 42.99
N PHE A 6 15.90 -34.58 42.29
CA PHE A 6 15.75 -34.70 40.84
C PHE A 6 14.27 -34.73 40.38
N VAL A 7 13.38 -35.30 41.19
CA VAL A 7 11.93 -35.40 40.89
C VAL A 7 11.23 -34.04 41.04
N ARG A 8 11.70 -33.19 41.97
CA ARG A 8 11.14 -31.85 42.18
C ARG A 8 11.53 -30.88 41.06
N THR A 9 12.76 -30.97 40.54
CA THR A 9 13.23 -30.12 39.44
C THR A 9 12.54 -30.47 38.12
N ALA A 10 12.32 -31.76 37.83
CA ALA A 10 11.61 -32.19 36.63
C ALA A 10 10.12 -31.77 36.62
N CYS A 11 9.44 -31.81 37.77
CA CYS A 11 8.04 -31.40 37.88
C CYS A 11 7.88 -29.87 37.70
N CYS A 12 8.80 -29.06 38.24
CA CYS A 12 8.77 -27.61 38.06
C CYS A 12 9.00 -27.17 36.60
N VAL A 13 9.88 -27.85 35.85
CA VAL A 13 10.14 -27.50 34.43
C VAL A 13 8.93 -27.84 33.53
N VAL A 14 8.24 -28.96 33.79
CA VAL A 14 7.02 -29.33 33.05
C VAL A 14 5.86 -28.39 33.37
N VAL A 15 5.69 -27.99 34.64
CA VAL A 15 4.65 -27.02 35.04
C VAL A 15 4.90 -25.64 34.44
N VAL A 16 6.15 -25.17 34.36
CA VAL A 16 6.48 -23.87 33.72
C VAL A 16 6.26 -23.91 32.20
N LEU A 17 6.61 -25.01 31.51
CA LEU A 17 6.34 -25.18 30.07
C LEU A 17 4.84 -25.25 29.74
N ILE A 18 4.02 -25.84 30.62
CA ILE A 18 2.56 -25.91 30.45
C ILE A 18 1.92 -24.54 30.71
N VAL A 19 2.41 -23.75 31.66
CA VAL A 19 1.89 -22.39 31.93
C VAL A 19 2.21 -21.41 30.78
N SER A 20 3.33 -21.56 30.07
CA SER A 20 3.63 -20.76 28.88
C SER A 20 2.77 -21.09 27.65
N LEU A 21 2.22 -22.31 27.56
CA LEU A 21 1.33 -22.71 26.47
C LEU A 21 -0.13 -22.29 26.70
N VAL A 22 -0.55 -22.07 27.95
CA VAL A 22 -1.93 -21.70 28.29
C VAL A 22 -2.16 -20.18 28.28
N ALA A 23 -1.11 -19.35 28.32
CA ALA A 23 -1.23 -17.89 28.29
C ALA A 23 -1.53 -17.27 26.91
N CYS A 24 -1.72 -18.07 25.86
CA CYS A 24 -2.10 -17.59 24.53
C CYS A 24 -3.60 -17.70 24.22
N SER A 25 -4.45 -18.08 25.17
CA SER A 25 -5.86 -18.38 24.86
C SER A 25 -6.90 -17.33 25.27
N ASP A 26 -6.52 -16.22 25.89
CA ASP A 26 -7.46 -15.10 26.10
C ASP A 26 -7.28 -14.04 25.02
N ARG A 27 -7.78 -14.34 23.81
CA ARG A 27 -8.14 -13.31 22.85
C ARG A 27 -9.62 -13.04 23.05
N GLU A 28 -9.94 -11.95 23.75
CA GLU A 28 -11.26 -11.35 23.65
C GLU A 28 -11.59 -11.14 22.17
N THR A 29 -12.70 -11.73 21.73
CA THR A 29 -13.25 -11.53 20.40
C THR A 29 -13.74 -10.08 20.31
N VAL A 30 -12.84 -9.19 19.90
CA VAL A 30 -13.21 -7.90 19.29
C VAL A 30 -14.16 -8.25 18.13
N GLY A 31 -15.33 -7.60 18.11
CA GLY A 31 -16.43 -7.96 17.23
C GLY A 31 -16.01 -8.15 15.78
N ASP A 32 -16.65 -9.13 15.13
CA ASP A 32 -16.65 -9.35 13.68
C ASP A 32 -17.25 -8.13 12.97
N GLY A 33 -16.48 -7.04 12.96
CA GLY A 33 -16.55 -6.09 11.87
C GLY A 33 -15.97 -6.84 10.68
N SER A 34 -16.83 -7.55 9.96
CA SER A 34 -16.51 -8.11 8.67
C SER A 34 -16.00 -6.97 7.80
N TYR A 35 -14.68 -6.83 7.69
CA TYR A 35 -14.08 -6.09 6.60
C TYR A 35 -14.27 -7.00 5.38
N GLU A 36 -15.47 -6.94 4.81
CA GLU A 36 -15.76 -7.62 3.57
C GLU A 36 -14.81 -7.02 2.53
N THR A 37 -13.74 -7.74 2.21
CA THR A 37 -12.87 -7.35 1.10
C THR A 37 -13.78 -7.37 -0.12
N PRO A 38 -13.92 -6.25 -0.85
CA PRO A 38 -14.89 -6.19 -1.93
C PRO A 38 -14.63 -7.34 -2.89
N VAL A 39 -15.68 -8.05 -3.30
CA VAL A 39 -15.54 -9.13 -4.27
C VAL A 39 -15.28 -8.51 -5.64
N ILE A 40 -14.12 -8.82 -6.24
CA ILE A 40 -13.84 -8.43 -7.62
C ILE A 40 -14.61 -9.36 -8.55
N THR A 41 -15.54 -8.78 -9.30
CA THR A 41 -16.29 -9.47 -10.36
C THR A 41 -15.82 -8.92 -11.70
N SER A 42 -15.76 -9.78 -12.72
CA SER A 42 -15.45 -9.33 -14.07
C SER A 42 -16.54 -8.40 -14.59
N SER A 43 -16.15 -7.31 -15.27
CA SER A 43 -17.06 -6.33 -15.85
C SER A 43 -16.59 -5.91 -17.23
N ASN A 44 -17.52 -5.53 -18.11
CA ASN A 44 -17.25 -4.89 -19.40
C ASN A 44 -17.84 -3.46 -19.41
N ASP A 45 -18.31 -2.94 -18.27
CA ASP A 45 -18.86 -1.58 -18.20
C ASP A 45 -17.75 -0.53 -18.15
N TYR A 46 -17.75 0.41 -19.10
CA TYR A 46 -16.81 1.52 -19.15
C TYR A 46 -16.89 2.41 -17.89
N ASN A 47 -18.04 2.51 -17.24
CA ASN A 47 -18.18 3.30 -16.01
C ASN A 47 -17.38 2.71 -14.84
N GLU A 48 -17.14 1.40 -14.82
CA GLU A 48 -16.26 0.77 -13.82
C GLU A 48 -14.81 1.24 -13.97
N LEU A 49 -14.35 1.47 -15.20
CA LEU A 49 -13.01 2.05 -15.44
C LEU A 49 -12.94 3.49 -14.92
N LEU A 50 -13.97 4.29 -15.16
CA LEU A 50 -14.01 5.68 -14.67
C LEU A 50 -14.03 5.74 -13.14
N ALA A 51 -14.82 4.88 -12.50
CA ALA A 51 -14.86 4.77 -11.04
C ALA A 51 -13.49 4.32 -10.49
N LEU A 52 -12.91 3.27 -11.07
CA LEU A 52 -11.56 2.80 -10.72
C LEU A 52 -10.52 3.91 -10.86
N PHE A 53 -10.56 4.67 -11.94
CA PHE A 53 -9.61 5.74 -12.18
C PHE A 53 -9.74 6.85 -11.14
N ASN A 54 -10.96 7.28 -10.80
CA ASN A 54 -11.17 8.28 -9.75
C ASN A 54 -10.63 7.79 -8.40
N ASP A 55 -10.95 6.56 -8.01
CA ASP A 55 -10.44 5.96 -6.77
C ASP A 55 -8.91 5.88 -6.78
N TRP A 56 -8.32 5.48 -7.91
CA TRP A 56 -6.87 5.40 -8.09
C TRP A 56 -6.20 6.76 -7.92
N ARG A 57 -6.76 7.83 -8.51
CA ARG A 57 -6.21 9.18 -8.40
C ARG A 57 -6.22 9.69 -6.96
N GLU A 58 -7.23 9.32 -6.18
CA GLU A 58 -7.26 9.63 -4.75
C GLU A 58 -6.20 8.83 -3.97
N PHE A 59 -6.09 7.54 -4.25
CA PHE A 59 -5.18 6.60 -3.61
C PHE A 59 -3.69 6.83 -3.91
N ALA A 60 -3.36 7.22 -5.15
CA ALA A 60 -1.97 7.38 -5.58
C ALA A 60 -1.26 8.54 -4.86
N ARG A 61 -2.03 9.50 -4.32
CA ARG A 61 -1.49 10.58 -3.49
C ARG A 61 -1.00 10.02 -2.15
N PRO A 62 0.13 10.52 -1.62
CA PRO A 62 0.58 10.12 -0.29
C PRO A 62 -0.45 10.55 0.77
N ARG A 63 -0.45 9.85 1.90
CA ARG A 63 -1.20 10.33 3.08
C ARG A 63 -0.55 11.60 3.59
N TRP A 64 -1.36 12.53 4.11
CA TRP A 64 -0.87 13.75 4.74
C TRP A 64 -0.93 13.61 6.25
N VAL A 65 0.19 13.88 6.93
CA VAL A 65 0.32 13.84 8.39
C VAL A 65 0.84 15.21 8.83
N GLU A 66 0.07 15.89 9.69
CA GLU A 66 0.42 17.22 10.22
C GLU A 66 0.76 18.26 9.13
N GLY A 67 0.10 18.17 7.96
CA GLY A 67 0.29 19.10 6.86
C GLY A 67 1.48 18.81 5.94
N VAL A 68 2.12 17.65 6.09
CA VAL A 68 3.22 17.19 5.22
C VAL A 68 2.87 15.81 4.63
N PRO A 69 3.16 15.53 3.36
CA PRO A 69 3.00 14.20 2.80
C PRO A 69 3.95 13.18 3.46
N ASP A 70 3.40 12.06 3.90
CA ASP A 70 4.11 10.97 4.57
C ASP A 70 4.70 9.99 3.54
N TYR A 71 5.99 10.17 3.28
CA TYR A 71 6.82 9.27 2.48
C TYR A 71 7.69 8.34 3.34
N SER A 72 7.31 8.09 4.60
CA SER A 72 8.03 7.14 5.46
C SER A 72 8.06 5.75 4.84
N ALA A 73 9.07 4.95 5.23
CA ALA A 73 9.22 3.58 4.73
C ALA A 73 7.97 2.71 4.99
N SER A 74 7.32 2.89 6.16
CA SER A 74 6.06 2.22 6.49
C SER A 74 4.92 2.65 5.58
N ALA A 75 4.73 3.96 5.37
CA ALA A 75 3.65 4.46 4.51
C ALA A 75 3.84 4.01 3.06
N MET A 76 5.07 4.01 2.56
CA MET A 76 5.36 3.58 1.19
C MET A 76 5.22 2.07 1.01
N ALA A 77 5.51 1.27 2.04
CA ALA A 77 5.25 -0.18 2.02
C ALA A 77 3.73 -0.47 2.02
N GLU A 78 2.98 0.19 2.91
CA GLU A 78 1.52 0.08 2.97
C GLU A 78 0.86 0.48 1.62
N GLN A 79 1.32 1.57 1.01
CA GLN A 79 0.83 2.00 -0.30
C GLN A 79 1.16 0.98 -1.39
N GLN A 80 2.38 0.43 -1.42
CA GLN A 80 2.74 -0.59 -2.39
C GLN A 80 1.87 -1.85 -2.29
N ASP A 81 1.60 -2.31 -1.07
CA ASP A 81 0.75 -3.49 -0.83
C ASP A 81 -0.69 -3.21 -1.24
N ALA A 82 -1.22 -2.03 -0.89
CA ALA A 82 -2.56 -1.60 -1.28
C ALA A 82 -2.70 -1.40 -2.80
N ALA A 83 -1.65 -1.02 -3.52
CA ALA A 83 -1.70 -0.83 -4.98
C ALA A 83 -2.07 -2.12 -5.73
N GLN A 84 -1.73 -3.29 -5.17
CA GLN A 84 -2.08 -4.59 -5.75
C GLN A 84 -3.59 -4.81 -5.87
N TRP A 85 -4.38 -4.18 -5.00
CA TRP A 85 -5.83 -4.21 -5.09
C TRP A 85 -6.34 -3.54 -6.38
N TYR A 86 -5.78 -2.38 -6.72
CA TYR A 86 -6.16 -1.62 -7.91
C TYR A 86 -5.76 -2.34 -9.21
N HIS A 87 -4.59 -2.99 -9.23
CA HIS A 87 -4.20 -3.83 -10.35
C HIS A 87 -5.18 -4.99 -10.57
N ARG A 88 -5.68 -5.62 -9.49
CA ARG A 88 -6.70 -6.67 -9.61
C ARG A 88 -8.05 -6.14 -10.10
N ARG A 89 -8.47 -4.95 -9.65
CA ARG A 89 -9.68 -4.27 -10.16
C ARG A 89 -9.57 -4.00 -11.65
N LEU A 90 -8.44 -3.43 -12.09
CA LEU A 90 -8.21 -3.14 -13.50
C LEU A 90 -8.24 -4.43 -14.34
N ALA A 91 -7.57 -5.50 -13.89
CA ALA A 91 -7.51 -6.76 -14.61
C ALA A 91 -8.86 -7.50 -14.72
N ALA A 92 -9.86 -7.11 -13.92
CA ALA A 92 -11.21 -7.68 -13.99
C ALA A 92 -12.10 -6.96 -15.02
N ILE A 93 -11.70 -5.78 -15.47
CA ILE A 93 -12.38 -5.05 -16.54
C ILE A 93 -11.92 -5.62 -17.87
N ASP A 94 -12.85 -6.18 -18.65
CA ASP A 94 -12.61 -6.68 -20.00
C ASP A 94 -12.85 -5.55 -21.01
N GLU A 95 -11.77 -5.03 -21.59
CA GLU A 95 -11.81 -3.95 -22.57
C GLU A 95 -11.96 -4.45 -24.03
N SER A 96 -11.93 -5.77 -24.28
CA SER A 96 -11.67 -6.33 -25.60
C SER A 96 -12.71 -5.96 -26.67
N GLU A 97 -13.97 -5.76 -26.27
CA GLU A 97 -15.08 -5.41 -27.15
C GLU A 97 -15.36 -3.90 -27.24
N TRP A 98 -14.57 -3.07 -26.53
CA TRP A 98 -14.80 -1.62 -26.51
C TRP A 98 -14.35 -0.92 -27.80
N PRO A 99 -14.88 0.28 -28.10
CA PRO A 99 -14.27 1.18 -29.08
C PRO A 99 -12.79 1.45 -28.75
N VAL A 100 -11.95 1.58 -29.78
CA VAL A 100 -10.50 1.77 -29.64
C VAL A 100 -10.12 2.90 -28.67
N ALA A 101 -10.87 4.01 -28.67
CA ALA A 101 -10.62 5.11 -27.74
C ALA A 101 -10.72 4.68 -26.26
N GLN A 102 -11.72 3.88 -25.91
CA GLN A 102 -11.90 3.39 -24.54
C GLN A 102 -10.86 2.32 -24.16
N GLN A 103 -10.42 1.50 -25.13
CA GLN A 103 -9.28 0.58 -24.91
C GLN A 103 -7.99 1.36 -24.62
N ILE A 104 -7.77 2.48 -25.32
CA ILE A 104 -6.65 3.37 -25.05
C ILE A 104 -6.75 3.92 -23.62
N ASP A 105 -7.92 4.38 -23.19
CA ASP A 105 -8.13 4.88 -21.83
C ASP A 105 -7.79 3.81 -20.78
N HIS A 106 -8.21 2.56 -21.00
CA HIS A 106 -7.84 1.44 -20.14
C HIS A 106 -6.32 1.23 -20.04
N HIS A 107 -5.62 1.31 -21.17
CA HIS A 107 -4.16 1.20 -21.20
C HIS A 107 -3.44 2.40 -20.57
N LEU A 108 -4.00 3.60 -20.64
CA LEU A 108 -3.47 4.78 -19.96
C LEU A 108 -3.55 4.62 -18.44
N VAL A 109 -4.70 4.14 -17.92
CA VAL A 109 -4.85 3.81 -16.50
C VAL A 109 -3.84 2.74 -16.08
N ARG A 110 -3.67 1.69 -16.89
CA ARG A 110 -2.66 0.65 -16.66
C ARG A 110 -1.24 1.24 -16.60
N ALA A 111 -0.90 2.14 -17.51
CA ALA A 111 0.41 2.76 -17.57
C ALA A 111 0.69 3.63 -16.33
N GLU A 112 -0.31 4.38 -15.85
CA GLU A 112 -0.20 5.18 -14.63
C GLU A 112 0.03 4.30 -13.40
N MET A 113 -0.73 3.22 -13.24
CA MET A 113 -0.55 2.25 -12.14
C MET A 113 0.85 1.62 -12.17
N ASN A 114 1.32 1.23 -13.36
CA ASN A 114 2.67 0.71 -13.54
C ASN A 114 3.76 1.75 -13.24
N GLY A 115 3.48 3.04 -13.46
CA GLY A 115 4.38 4.13 -13.11
C GLY A 115 4.63 4.22 -11.61
N LEU A 116 3.57 4.18 -10.79
CA LEU A 116 3.70 4.18 -9.34
C LEU A 116 4.41 2.92 -8.84
N ASP A 117 4.06 1.74 -9.36
CA ASP A 117 4.76 0.49 -9.03
C ASP A 117 6.26 0.54 -9.38
N PHE A 118 6.62 1.14 -10.52
CA PHE A 118 8.01 1.36 -10.90
C PHE A 118 8.72 2.32 -9.94
N ASP A 119 8.05 3.39 -9.49
CA ASP A 119 8.60 4.27 -8.47
C ASP A 119 8.83 3.53 -7.15
N HIS A 120 7.91 2.66 -6.70
CA HIS A 120 8.14 1.85 -5.49
C HIS A 120 9.28 0.83 -5.64
N ARG A 121 9.34 0.11 -6.76
CA ARG A 121 10.30 -0.98 -6.93
C ARG A 121 11.68 -0.51 -7.33
N VAL A 122 11.76 0.50 -8.20
CA VAL A 122 12.98 0.85 -8.92
C VAL A 122 13.48 2.24 -8.57
N ARG A 123 12.73 3.31 -8.87
CA ARG A 123 13.26 4.69 -8.72
C ARG A 123 13.39 5.08 -7.25
N ARG A 124 12.35 4.82 -6.45
CA ARG A 124 12.22 5.18 -5.04
C ARG A 124 12.67 6.62 -4.77
N PRO A 125 12.15 7.62 -5.51
CA PRO A 125 12.69 8.98 -5.49
C PRO A 125 12.72 9.57 -4.08
N TRP A 126 11.71 9.27 -3.25
CA TRP A 126 11.67 9.65 -1.83
C TRP A 126 12.83 9.10 -0.99
N ALA A 127 13.39 7.94 -1.33
CA ALA A 127 14.47 7.32 -0.57
C ALA A 127 15.86 7.55 -1.16
N THR A 128 15.95 7.80 -2.48
CA THR A 128 17.22 7.79 -3.23
C THR A 128 17.62 9.16 -3.76
N ASN A 129 16.68 10.10 -3.87
CA ASN A 129 16.93 11.43 -4.40
C ASN A 129 16.69 12.51 -3.34
N PRO A 130 17.73 13.08 -2.73
CA PRO A 130 17.57 14.19 -1.77
C PRO A 130 16.84 15.41 -2.36
N ALA A 131 16.98 15.66 -3.67
CA ALA A 131 16.30 16.77 -4.34
C ALA A 131 14.78 16.58 -4.44
N PHE A 132 14.26 15.37 -4.16
CA PHE A 132 12.82 15.09 -4.09
C PHE A 132 12.10 16.01 -3.10
N TYR A 133 12.75 16.36 -2.00
CA TYR A 133 12.20 17.19 -0.92
C TYR A 133 12.39 18.70 -1.13
N VAL A 134 12.87 19.14 -2.29
CA VAL A 134 12.92 20.56 -2.63
C VAL A 134 11.51 21.02 -2.98
N THR A 135 10.96 21.92 -2.16
CA THR A 135 9.58 22.40 -2.29
C THR A 135 9.46 23.84 -2.78
N ILE A 136 10.57 24.57 -2.79
CA ILE A 136 10.61 25.99 -3.15
C ILE A 136 11.74 26.16 -4.17
N PHE A 137 11.40 26.68 -5.33
CA PHE A 137 12.35 27.09 -6.35
C PHE A 137 12.40 28.61 -6.38
N THR A 138 13.58 29.19 -6.16
CA THR A 138 13.74 30.65 -6.07
C THR A 138 13.93 31.33 -7.41
N ALA A 139 14.12 30.54 -8.47
CA ALA A 139 14.22 30.99 -9.85
C ALA A 139 13.00 30.48 -10.61
N GLN A 140 12.44 31.33 -11.45
CA GLN A 140 11.37 30.95 -12.34
C GLN A 140 11.88 29.90 -13.34
N SER A 141 11.22 28.75 -13.36
CA SER A 141 11.49 27.71 -14.36
C SER A 141 11.14 28.23 -15.76
N ASP A 142 12.00 27.98 -16.75
CA ASP A 142 11.73 28.26 -18.16
C ASP A 142 10.87 27.17 -18.81
N VAL A 143 10.65 26.06 -18.11
CA VAL A 143 9.71 25.00 -18.45
C VAL A 143 8.51 24.99 -17.49
N PRO A 144 7.28 24.63 -17.92
CA PRO A 144 6.08 24.66 -17.08
C PRO A 144 6.10 23.79 -15.82
N ALA A 145 7.02 22.82 -15.72
CA ALA A 145 7.23 21.97 -14.55
C ALA A 145 8.71 21.60 -14.42
N HIS A 146 9.25 21.64 -13.20
CA HIS A 146 10.61 21.18 -12.94
C HIS A 146 10.77 19.72 -13.37
N GLU A 147 11.77 19.41 -14.20
CA GLU A 147 11.94 18.12 -14.92
C GLU A 147 12.26 16.90 -14.01
N GLY A 148 12.13 17.04 -12.69
CA GLY A 148 12.45 16.02 -11.70
C GLY A 148 11.23 15.58 -10.88
N PRO A 149 11.33 14.44 -10.18
CA PRO A 149 10.30 14.05 -9.21
C PRO A 149 10.33 15.03 -8.03
N VAL A 150 9.16 15.47 -7.63
CA VAL A 150 8.91 16.42 -6.54
C VAL A 150 7.89 15.83 -5.58
N ILE A 151 7.88 16.29 -4.34
CA ILE A 151 6.83 15.90 -3.41
C ILE A 151 5.45 16.39 -3.88
N ASP A 152 4.40 15.70 -3.43
CA ASP A 152 3.04 16.19 -3.56
C ASP A 152 2.88 17.56 -2.86
N GLY A 153 2.20 18.50 -3.51
CA GLY A 153 1.96 19.85 -2.96
C GLY A 153 3.16 20.82 -2.98
N TRP A 154 4.20 20.57 -3.79
CA TRP A 154 5.29 21.54 -3.99
C TRP A 154 4.79 22.87 -4.60
N LEU A 155 5.57 23.95 -4.42
CA LEU A 155 5.24 25.31 -4.89
C LEU A 155 6.26 25.79 -5.92
N ASP A 156 5.75 26.37 -7.01
CA ASP A 156 6.51 27.13 -8.02
C ASP A 156 6.38 28.64 -7.79
#